data_AF-A0A1C6EMY9-F1
#
_entry.id   AF-A0A1C6EMY9-F1
#
_cell.length_a   1.000
_cell.length_b   1.000
_cell.length_c   1.000
_cell.angle_alpha   90.00
_cell.angle_beta   90.00
_cell.angle_gamma   90.00
#
_symmetry.space_group_name_H-M   'P 1'
#
loop_
_entity.id
_entity.type
_entity.pdbx_description
1 polymer ?
#
loop_
_entity_poly.entity_id
_entity_poly.type
_entity_poly.pdbx_seq_one_letter_code
_entity_poly.pdbx_strand_id
1 'polypeptide(L)'
;MAHTDIHPIRTTLSAAIAYIMKPEKTANGLYINSYGCSLDSKKAAKEFLNVRRQGTGRGDVLAQHMHISFAGNEVTPEEAMKLGEELAERYLKGQYQYVIATHIDTNNVHCHIIFNNVSFEHFRTFETKENRGKKSWKNLRKEGDEICKENGLSVIENPETGKGKCYYEWQQDKFGKSWKSKLRYVIDETIMQSSDFDDFLKKIREKNIECVYTPQNHIKIKFHIKGHLKKDGRKIYSRGKTLGWYYDEPQIRRRIEQYNLLKNGISGRTYRTKIIDTSQEVFQTSKGLLHWADLENMKEVSKLINFLTTHNLSSEQELDATATATYNKRMILVAKLNKLQQQIDDKREIIGLLRGYKKYKPIYDEYAQSKNKRRYKKDNAFAIEKYESIVEKMIEMFGKTIPNISNLERERAALIEQRKQMNEEYKSIVEELKEIEYAQTSINEYMKTISANKSKENEIE
;
A
#
# COMPACT_ATOMS: atom_id res chain seq x y z
N MET A 1 3.19 -8.37 -4.33
CA MET A 1 2.03 -7.96 -3.52
C MET A 1 0.78 -8.19 -4.33
N ALA A 2 -0.29 -8.59 -3.67
CA ALA A 2 -1.58 -8.78 -4.29
C ALA A 2 -2.10 -7.47 -4.91
N HIS A 3 -2.67 -7.56 -6.10
CA HIS A 3 -3.21 -6.45 -6.85
C HIS A 3 -4.56 -6.84 -7.45
N THR A 4 -5.57 -5.97 -7.30
CA THR A 4 -6.91 -6.17 -7.85
C THR A 4 -7.30 -5.05 -8.79
N ASP A 5 -8.07 -5.40 -9.82
CA ASP A 5 -8.68 -4.44 -10.74
C ASP A 5 -10.06 -4.92 -11.21
N ILE A 6 -10.89 -3.97 -11.66
CA ILE A 6 -12.22 -4.25 -12.22
C ILE A 6 -12.57 -3.25 -13.32
N HIS A 7 -13.02 -3.76 -14.47
CA HIS A 7 -13.44 -2.94 -15.61
C HIS A 7 -14.63 -3.55 -16.36
N PRO A 8 -15.45 -2.71 -17.03
CA PRO A 8 -16.66 -3.16 -17.72
C PRO A 8 -16.38 -3.75 -19.11
N ILE A 9 -17.18 -4.74 -19.52
CA ILE A 9 -17.25 -5.31 -20.87
C ILE A 9 -18.54 -4.84 -21.54
N ARG A 10 -18.43 -4.20 -22.72
CA ARG A 10 -19.59 -3.60 -23.43
C ARG A 10 -20.00 -4.29 -24.74
N THR A 11 -19.10 -4.98 -25.42
CA THR A 11 -19.36 -5.43 -26.81
C THR A 11 -18.99 -6.89 -27.08
N THR A 12 -17.89 -7.39 -26.52
CA THR A 12 -17.28 -8.67 -26.91
C THR A 12 -17.36 -9.74 -25.83
N LEU A 13 -18.53 -9.94 -25.21
CA LEU A 13 -18.70 -10.85 -24.05
C LEU A 13 -18.19 -12.27 -24.30
N SER A 14 -18.64 -12.93 -25.36
CA SER A 14 -18.21 -14.31 -25.66
C SER A 14 -16.71 -14.40 -25.93
N ALA A 15 -16.14 -13.42 -26.64
CA ALA A 15 -14.71 -13.38 -26.91
C ALA A 15 -13.89 -13.09 -25.63
N ALA A 16 -14.40 -12.28 -24.71
CA ALA A 16 -13.77 -12.01 -23.42
C ALA A 16 -13.74 -13.26 -22.53
N ILE A 17 -14.86 -14.00 -22.46
CA ILE A 17 -14.93 -15.28 -21.74
C ILE A 17 -13.97 -16.30 -22.39
N ALA A 18 -14.01 -16.45 -23.71
CA ALA A 18 -13.09 -17.33 -24.43
C ALA A 18 -11.62 -16.95 -24.22
N TYR A 19 -11.32 -15.65 -24.09
CA TYR A 19 -9.97 -15.16 -23.88
C TYR A 19 -9.39 -15.54 -22.51
N ILE A 20 -10.19 -15.44 -21.44
CA ILE A 20 -9.73 -15.87 -20.11
C ILE A 20 -9.64 -17.39 -20.00
N MET A 21 -10.43 -18.13 -20.79
CA MET A 21 -10.48 -19.59 -20.80
C MET A 21 -9.43 -20.27 -21.71
N LYS A 22 -8.48 -19.53 -22.28
CA LYS A 22 -7.52 -20.11 -23.22
C LYS A 22 -6.75 -21.28 -22.58
N PRO A 23 -6.69 -22.46 -23.24
CA PRO A 23 -5.99 -23.64 -22.72
C PRO A 23 -4.53 -23.37 -22.36
N GLU A 24 -3.84 -22.59 -23.22
CA GLU A 24 -2.44 -22.17 -23.06
C GLU A 24 -2.17 -21.43 -21.74
N LYS A 25 -3.20 -20.76 -21.18
CA LYS A 25 -3.09 -19.94 -19.97
C LYS A 25 -3.53 -20.67 -18.71
N THR A 26 -4.31 -21.75 -18.83
CA THR A 26 -5.11 -22.34 -17.76
C THR A 26 -4.75 -23.81 -17.50
N ALA A 27 -3.53 -24.22 -17.86
CA ALA A 27 -3.08 -25.61 -17.84
C ALA A 27 -4.05 -26.54 -18.60
N ASN A 28 -4.30 -26.22 -19.87
CA ASN A 28 -5.24 -26.95 -20.74
C ASN A 28 -6.69 -26.98 -20.24
N GLY A 29 -7.11 -25.93 -19.53
CA GLY A 29 -8.47 -25.80 -19.01
C GLY A 29 -8.69 -26.40 -17.62
N LEU A 30 -7.65 -26.92 -16.97
CA LEU A 30 -7.72 -27.45 -15.61
C LEU A 30 -8.16 -26.38 -14.59
N TYR A 31 -7.70 -25.14 -14.78
CA TYR A 31 -8.00 -24.03 -13.89
C TYR A 31 -9.07 -23.10 -14.44
N ILE A 32 -10.23 -23.66 -14.73
CA ILE A 32 -11.43 -22.92 -15.16
C ILE A 32 -12.61 -23.43 -14.35
N ASN A 33 -13.41 -22.51 -13.80
CA ASN A 33 -14.67 -22.84 -13.15
C ASN A 33 -15.75 -21.81 -13.52
N SER A 34 -17.01 -22.12 -13.23
CA SER A 34 -18.15 -21.23 -13.47
C SER A 34 -19.24 -21.41 -12.43
N TYR A 35 -19.96 -20.33 -12.15
CA TYR A 35 -21.10 -20.32 -11.24
C TYR A 35 -22.34 -19.77 -11.94
N GLY A 36 -23.45 -20.49 -11.81
CA GLY A 36 -24.73 -20.12 -12.42
C GLY A 36 -24.74 -20.07 -13.95
N CYS A 37 -23.71 -20.61 -14.62
CA CYS A 37 -23.61 -20.65 -16.08
C CYS A 37 -22.72 -21.81 -16.56
N SER A 38 -22.72 -22.05 -17.87
CA SER A 38 -21.96 -23.10 -18.53
C SER A 38 -20.46 -22.78 -18.62
N LEU A 39 -19.62 -23.81 -18.61
CA LEU A 39 -18.19 -23.72 -18.93
C LEU A 39 -17.90 -23.52 -20.42
N ASP A 40 -18.89 -23.49 -21.32
CA ASP A 40 -18.64 -23.12 -22.72
C ASP A 40 -18.79 -21.61 -22.91
N SER A 41 -17.75 -20.96 -23.45
CA SER A 41 -17.73 -19.50 -23.62
C SER A 41 -18.89 -18.90 -24.42
N LYS A 42 -19.46 -19.63 -25.40
CA LYS A 42 -20.60 -19.17 -26.19
C LYS A 42 -21.91 -19.38 -25.43
N LYS A 43 -22.07 -20.54 -24.77
CA LYS A 43 -23.23 -20.83 -23.93
C LYS A 43 -23.30 -19.90 -22.72
N ALA A 44 -22.20 -19.70 -22.00
CA ALA A 44 -22.08 -18.78 -20.87
C ALA A 44 -22.51 -17.36 -21.25
N ALA A 45 -22.00 -16.84 -22.38
CA ALA A 45 -22.38 -15.52 -22.88
C ALA A 45 -23.89 -15.44 -23.20
N LYS A 46 -24.46 -16.49 -23.79
CA LYS A 46 -25.91 -16.56 -24.06
C LYS A 46 -26.73 -16.59 -22.77
N GLU A 47 -26.31 -17.35 -21.77
CA GLU A 47 -26.96 -17.43 -20.45
C GLU A 47 -26.88 -16.11 -19.70
N PHE A 48 -25.74 -15.41 -19.75
CA PHE A 48 -25.60 -14.06 -19.20
C PHE A 48 -26.61 -13.10 -19.85
N LEU A 49 -26.72 -13.15 -21.18
CA LEU A 49 -27.66 -12.33 -21.93
C LEU A 49 -29.12 -12.69 -21.60
N ASN A 50 -29.44 -13.96 -21.34
CA ASN A 50 -30.78 -14.39 -20.95
C ASN A 50 -31.19 -13.78 -19.60
N VAL A 51 -30.32 -13.83 -18.58
CA VAL A 51 -30.58 -13.18 -17.29
C VAL A 51 -30.68 -11.66 -17.46
N ARG A 52 -29.79 -11.06 -18.27
CA ARG A 52 -29.80 -9.61 -18.52
C ARG A 52 -31.11 -9.13 -19.17
N ARG A 53 -31.77 -9.95 -20.01
CA ARG A 53 -33.07 -9.63 -20.61
C ARG A 53 -34.20 -9.49 -19.59
N GLN A 54 -34.08 -10.11 -18.42
CA GLN A 54 -35.05 -9.98 -17.33
C GLN A 54 -34.86 -8.66 -16.54
N GLY A 55 -33.73 -7.99 -16.72
CA GLY A 55 -33.46 -6.69 -16.12
C GLY A 55 -34.10 -5.54 -16.88
N THR A 56 -33.91 -4.32 -16.37
CA THR A 56 -34.54 -3.10 -16.92
C THR A 56 -34.10 -2.68 -18.33
N GLY A 57 -33.09 -3.35 -18.91
CA GLY A 57 -32.49 -2.98 -20.20
C GLY A 57 -31.71 -1.65 -20.20
N ARG A 58 -31.68 -0.93 -19.07
CA ARG A 58 -31.01 0.36 -18.91
C ARG A 58 -29.54 0.13 -18.50
N GLY A 59 -28.64 0.13 -19.47
CA GLY A 59 -27.19 0.03 -19.27
C GLY A 59 -26.46 -0.63 -20.44
N ASP A 60 -25.32 -0.09 -20.84
CA ASP A 60 -24.50 -0.57 -21.97
C ASP A 60 -23.48 -1.66 -21.56
N VAL A 61 -23.27 -1.86 -20.26
CA VAL A 61 -22.35 -2.88 -19.74
C VAL A 61 -23.02 -4.25 -19.72
N LEU A 62 -22.38 -5.20 -20.42
CA LEU A 62 -22.83 -6.59 -20.53
C LEU A 62 -22.36 -7.44 -19.35
N ALA A 63 -21.10 -7.27 -18.97
CA ALA A 63 -20.45 -7.99 -17.88
C ALA A 63 -19.36 -7.12 -17.24
N GLN A 64 -18.90 -7.50 -16.07
CA GLN A 64 -17.74 -6.90 -15.43
C GLN A 64 -16.60 -7.92 -15.44
N HIS A 65 -15.38 -7.44 -15.65
CA HIS A 65 -14.17 -8.25 -15.58
C HIS A 65 -13.35 -7.77 -14.39
N MET A 66 -13.24 -8.60 -13.37
CA MET A 66 -12.33 -8.38 -12.26
C MET A 66 -11.17 -9.38 -12.29
N HIS A 67 -10.05 -9.00 -11.69
CA HIS A 67 -8.95 -9.93 -11.49
C HIS A 67 -8.24 -9.68 -10.17
N ILE A 68 -7.62 -10.74 -9.66
CA ILE A 68 -6.68 -10.69 -8.54
C ILE A 68 -5.36 -11.31 -8.98
N SER A 69 -4.28 -10.55 -8.86
CA SER A 69 -2.93 -10.97 -9.17
C SER A 69 -2.14 -11.12 -7.89
N PHE A 70 -1.54 -12.27 -7.66
CA PHE A 70 -0.73 -12.53 -6.47
C PHE A 70 0.74 -12.20 -6.73
N ALA A 71 1.54 -11.99 -5.69
CA ALA A 71 2.97 -11.86 -5.91
C ALA A 71 3.52 -13.19 -6.43
N GLY A 72 4.46 -13.12 -7.38
CA GLY A 72 5.07 -14.32 -7.94
C GLY A 72 5.58 -15.23 -6.84
N ASN A 73 5.20 -16.51 -6.91
CA ASN A 73 5.59 -17.58 -6.00
C ASN A 73 4.96 -17.56 -4.59
N GLU A 74 3.92 -16.75 -4.35
CA GLU A 74 3.18 -16.77 -3.07
C GLU A 74 2.03 -17.77 -3.03
N VAL A 75 1.51 -18.16 -4.20
CA VAL A 75 0.39 -19.10 -4.31
C VAL A 75 0.65 -20.08 -5.44
N THR A 76 0.18 -21.32 -5.27
CA THR A 76 0.04 -22.28 -6.37
C THR A 76 -1.17 -21.91 -7.26
N PRO A 77 -1.25 -22.43 -8.50
CA PRO A 77 -2.44 -22.25 -9.35
C PRO A 77 -3.74 -22.74 -8.69
N GLU A 78 -3.66 -23.84 -7.94
CA GLU A 78 -4.76 -24.42 -7.17
C GLU A 78 -5.20 -23.49 -6.04
N GLU A 79 -4.25 -22.97 -5.26
CA GLU A 79 -4.53 -22.00 -4.18
C GLU A 79 -5.10 -20.70 -4.75
N ALA A 80 -4.52 -20.20 -5.84
CA ALA A 80 -5.02 -19.00 -6.50
C ALA A 80 -6.46 -19.18 -6.97
N MET A 81 -6.81 -20.33 -7.55
CA MET A 81 -8.18 -20.65 -7.94
C MET A 81 -9.12 -20.57 -6.73
N LYS A 82 -8.77 -21.26 -5.64
CA LYS A 82 -9.59 -21.27 -4.41
C LYS A 82 -9.80 -19.86 -3.85
N LEU A 83 -8.74 -19.05 -3.79
CA LEU A 83 -8.82 -17.67 -3.31
C LEU A 83 -9.61 -16.77 -4.26
N GLY A 84 -9.53 -17.03 -5.57
CA GLY A 84 -10.32 -16.35 -6.58
C GLY A 84 -11.81 -16.68 -6.47
N GLU A 85 -12.15 -17.94 -6.20
CA GLU A 85 -13.54 -18.36 -5.93
C GLU A 85 -14.07 -17.75 -4.64
N GLU A 86 -13.27 -17.73 -3.58
CA GLU A 86 -13.62 -17.06 -2.32
C GLU A 86 -13.85 -15.56 -2.52
N LEU A 87 -13.00 -14.89 -3.32
CA LEU A 87 -13.19 -13.50 -3.70
C LEU A 87 -14.49 -13.30 -4.49
N ALA A 88 -14.78 -14.19 -5.44
CA ALA A 88 -16.03 -14.14 -6.20
C ALA A 88 -17.24 -14.28 -5.27
N GLU A 89 -17.21 -15.21 -4.34
CA GLU A 89 -18.30 -15.46 -3.39
C GLU A 89 -18.52 -14.27 -2.45
N ARG A 90 -17.46 -13.76 -1.79
CA ARG A 90 -17.57 -12.60 -0.89
C ARG A 90 -18.04 -11.34 -1.64
N TYR A 91 -17.49 -11.09 -2.83
CA TYR A 91 -17.76 -9.87 -3.58
C TYR A 91 -19.11 -9.87 -4.30
N LEU A 92 -19.50 -11.02 -4.87
CA LEU A 92 -20.74 -11.18 -5.65
C LEU A 92 -21.90 -11.72 -4.81
N LYS A 93 -21.64 -12.20 -3.58
CA LYS A 93 -22.64 -12.67 -2.60
C LYS A 93 -23.53 -13.79 -3.13
N GLY A 94 -23.03 -14.59 -4.07
CA GLY A 94 -23.80 -15.63 -4.76
C GLY A 94 -24.94 -15.11 -5.66
N GLN A 95 -24.99 -13.81 -6.00
CA GLN A 95 -26.14 -13.22 -6.72
C GLN A 95 -25.93 -13.03 -8.23
N TYR A 96 -24.72 -13.30 -8.73
CA TYR A 96 -24.32 -13.03 -10.10
C TYR A 96 -23.67 -14.26 -10.73
N GLN A 97 -24.00 -14.56 -11.98
CA GLN A 97 -23.33 -15.61 -12.74
C GLN A 97 -21.89 -15.19 -13.02
N TYR A 98 -20.92 -16.09 -12.93
CA TYR A 98 -19.53 -15.78 -13.26
C TYR A 98 -18.79 -16.96 -13.88
N VAL A 99 -17.73 -16.63 -14.64
CA VAL A 99 -16.71 -17.55 -15.10
C VAL A 99 -15.38 -17.10 -14.52
N ILE A 100 -14.64 -18.02 -13.91
CA ILE A 100 -13.32 -17.80 -13.33
C ILE A 100 -12.27 -18.63 -14.07
N ALA A 101 -11.08 -18.04 -14.28
CA ALA A 101 -9.94 -18.73 -14.85
C ALA A 101 -8.63 -18.26 -14.19
N THR A 102 -7.80 -19.21 -13.78
CA THR A 102 -6.46 -18.93 -13.22
C THR A 102 -5.41 -18.99 -14.32
N HIS A 103 -4.66 -17.91 -14.49
CA HIS A 103 -3.63 -17.77 -15.52
C HIS A 103 -2.24 -18.07 -14.94
N ILE A 104 -1.51 -18.96 -15.64
CA ILE A 104 -0.16 -19.44 -15.29
C ILE A 104 0.89 -19.13 -16.37
N ASP A 105 0.50 -18.39 -17.41
CA ASP A 105 1.31 -18.02 -18.56
C ASP A 105 2.32 -16.89 -18.25
N THR A 106 2.08 -16.12 -17.19
CA THR A 106 2.98 -15.03 -16.74
C THR A 106 3.79 -15.39 -15.49
N ASN A 107 4.70 -14.52 -15.07
CA ASN A 107 5.52 -14.72 -13.86
C ASN A 107 4.71 -14.71 -12.56
N ASN A 108 3.48 -14.16 -12.57
CA ASN A 108 2.61 -14.08 -11.41
C ASN A 108 1.34 -14.88 -11.70
N VAL A 109 0.93 -15.74 -10.76
CA VAL A 109 -0.37 -16.40 -10.83
C VAL A 109 -1.44 -15.34 -10.58
N HIS A 110 -2.46 -15.31 -11.44
CA HIS A 110 -3.55 -14.35 -11.32
C HIS A 110 -4.86 -14.99 -11.77
N CYS A 111 -5.95 -14.62 -11.11
CA CYS A 111 -7.29 -15.12 -11.41
C CYS A 111 -8.09 -14.03 -12.09
N HIS A 112 -8.73 -14.39 -13.20
CA HIS A 112 -9.67 -13.55 -13.92
C HIS A 112 -11.08 -14.04 -13.67
N ILE A 113 -11.99 -13.14 -13.31
CA ILE A 113 -13.39 -13.44 -13.06
C ILE A 113 -14.24 -12.49 -13.93
N ILE A 114 -14.98 -13.07 -14.87
CA ILE A 114 -15.97 -12.34 -15.67
C ILE A 114 -17.35 -12.69 -15.13
N PHE A 115 -18.08 -11.69 -14.63
CA PHE A 115 -19.40 -11.89 -14.04
C PHE A 115 -20.47 -11.04 -14.72
N ASN A 116 -21.70 -11.54 -14.70
CA ASN A 116 -22.84 -10.87 -15.32
C ASN A 116 -23.09 -9.52 -14.64
N ASN A 117 -23.31 -8.46 -15.42
CA ASN A 117 -23.62 -7.16 -14.84
C ASN A 117 -25.04 -7.12 -14.23
N VAL A 118 -25.89 -8.13 -14.45
CA VAL A 118 -27.24 -8.24 -13.89
C VAL A 118 -27.32 -9.44 -12.95
N SER A 119 -27.87 -9.22 -11.75
CA SER A 119 -28.15 -10.30 -10.79
C SER A 119 -29.29 -11.19 -11.29
N PHE A 120 -29.17 -12.49 -11.09
CA PHE A 120 -30.25 -13.43 -11.40
C PHE A 120 -31.31 -13.54 -10.30
N GLU A 121 -31.06 -12.98 -9.12
CA GLU A 121 -32.01 -12.98 -7.99
C GLU A 121 -33.00 -11.81 -8.10
N HIS A 122 -32.48 -10.60 -8.32
CA HIS A 122 -33.29 -9.37 -8.28
C HIS A 122 -33.28 -8.57 -9.59
N PHE A 123 -32.59 -9.05 -10.64
CA PHE A 123 -32.58 -8.46 -12.00
C PHE A 123 -32.18 -6.98 -12.08
N ARG A 124 -31.39 -6.50 -11.11
CA ARG A 124 -30.81 -5.14 -11.13
C ARG A 124 -29.34 -5.22 -11.50
N THR A 125 -28.82 -4.13 -12.06
CA THR A 125 -27.41 -4.09 -12.45
C THR A 125 -26.49 -3.95 -11.23
N PHE A 126 -25.33 -4.59 -11.30
CA PHE A 126 -24.23 -4.44 -10.35
C PHE A 126 -23.87 -2.97 -10.16
N GLU A 127 -23.90 -2.19 -11.25
CA GLU A 127 -23.65 -0.75 -11.21
C GLU A 127 -24.64 0.01 -10.32
N THR A 128 -25.92 -0.39 -10.36
CA THR A 128 -26.99 0.26 -9.60
C THR A 128 -27.06 -0.22 -8.16
N LYS A 129 -26.60 -1.43 -7.84
CA LYS A 129 -26.69 -2.00 -6.50
C LYS A 129 -25.39 -1.88 -5.71
N GLU A 130 -24.31 -2.38 -6.27
CA GLU A 130 -23.02 -2.55 -5.57
C GLU A 130 -22.01 -1.45 -5.93
N ASN A 131 -22.16 -0.77 -7.09
CA ASN A 131 -21.26 0.30 -7.53
C ASN A 131 -21.84 1.73 -7.47
N ARG A 132 -22.86 1.96 -6.62
CA ARG A 132 -23.36 3.33 -6.40
C ARG A 132 -22.25 4.21 -5.85
N GLY A 133 -21.89 5.25 -6.61
CA GLY A 133 -20.80 6.16 -6.26
C GLY A 133 -19.40 5.74 -6.76
N LYS A 134 -19.31 4.77 -7.71
CA LYS A 134 -18.05 4.38 -8.38
C LYS A 134 -16.96 3.87 -7.42
N LYS A 135 -17.38 3.11 -6.40
CA LYS A 135 -16.49 2.55 -5.37
C LYS A 135 -16.18 1.06 -5.57
N SER A 136 -16.61 0.45 -6.68
CA SER A 136 -16.44 -0.99 -6.95
C SER A 136 -15.00 -1.46 -6.78
N TRP A 137 -14.03 -0.78 -7.39
CA TRP A 137 -12.61 -1.11 -7.25
C TRP A 137 -12.14 -1.02 -5.80
N LYS A 138 -12.58 0.01 -5.07
CA LYS A 138 -12.17 0.22 -3.67
C LYS A 138 -12.70 -0.88 -2.76
N ASN A 139 -13.94 -1.32 -2.98
CA ASN A 139 -14.54 -2.45 -2.26
C ASN A 139 -13.87 -3.77 -2.65
N LEU A 140 -13.65 -4.02 -3.95
CA LEU A 140 -12.96 -5.21 -4.44
C LEU A 140 -11.56 -5.34 -3.84
N ARG A 141 -10.84 -4.22 -3.80
CA ARG A 141 -9.51 -4.16 -3.20
C ARG A 141 -9.55 -4.46 -1.71
N LYS A 142 -10.54 -3.95 -0.99
CA LYS A 142 -10.71 -4.23 0.44
C LYS A 142 -10.89 -5.74 0.66
N GLU A 143 -11.81 -6.38 -0.06
CA GLU A 143 -12.05 -7.82 0.04
C GLU A 143 -10.81 -8.64 -0.36
N GLY A 144 -10.15 -8.29 -1.46
CA GLY A 144 -8.92 -8.96 -1.90
C GLY A 144 -7.77 -8.81 -0.91
N ASP A 145 -7.58 -7.61 -0.34
CA ASP A 145 -6.58 -7.34 0.70
C ASP A 145 -6.87 -8.14 1.99
N GLU A 146 -8.14 -8.29 2.38
CA GLU A 146 -8.56 -9.08 3.54
C GLU A 146 -8.30 -10.58 3.33
N ILE A 147 -8.73 -11.14 2.20
CA ILE A 147 -8.47 -12.55 1.82
C ILE A 147 -6.96 -12.83 1.81
N CYS A 148 -6.17 -11.93 1.24
CA CYS A 148 -4.73 -12.10 1.22
C CYS A 148 -4.12 -12.05 2.63
N LYS A 149 -4.59 -11.16 3.52
CA LYS A 149 -4.11 -11.12 4.91
C LYS A 149 -4.46 -12.38 5.70
N GLU A 150 -5.71 -12.85 5.58
CA GLU A 150 -6.19 -14.06 6.25
C GLU A 150 -5.37 -15.30 5.86
N ASN A 151 -4.93 -15.35 4.61
CA ASN A 151 -4.13 -16.44 4.06
C ASN A 151 -2.60 -16.20 4.15
N GLY A 152 -2.15 -15.18 4.88
CA GLY A 152 -0.71 -14.90 5.09
C GLY A 152 0.04 -14.40 3.83
N LEU A 153 -0.68 -13.90 2.83
CA LEU A 153 -0.15 -13.42 1.56
C LEU A 153 0.23 -11.92 1.61
N SER A 154 1.10 -11.49 0.70
CA SER A 154 1.59 -10.10 0.73
C SER A 154 0.56 -9.10 0.20
N VAL A 155 0.27 -8.06 0.99
CA VAL A 155 -0.71 -7.02 0.64
C VAL A 155 -0.03 -5.66 0.52
N ILE A 156 -0.53 -4.84 -0.41
CA ILE A 156 -0.09 -3.46 -0.54
C ILE A 156 -0.75 -2.64 0.57
N GLU A 157 -0.10 -2.46 1.71
CA GLU A 157 -0.66 -1.70 2.83
C GLU A 157 -0.87 -0.21 2.48
N ASN A 158 0.04 0.38 1.70
CA ASN A 158 0.00 1.79 1.32
C ASN A 158 0.31 1.97 -0.19
N PRO A 159 -0.70 1.91 -1.09
CA PRO A 159 -0.47 2.04 -2.52
C PRO A 159 -0.02 3.46 -2.90
N GLU A 160 1.07 3.57 -3.67
CA GLU A 160 1.44 4.81 -4.33
C GLU A 160 0.34 5.20 -5.31
N THR A 161 -0.32 6.35 -5.10
CA THR A 161 -1.36 6.79 -6.04
C THR A 161 -0.71 7.52 -7.22
N GLY A 162 -0.48 6.80 -8.32
CA GLY A 162 0.08 7.33 -9.57
C GLY A 162 -0.05 6.33 -10.73
N LYS A 163 0.27 6.76 -11.96
CA LYS A 163 0.48 5.82 -13.06
C LYS A 163 1.76 5.02 -12.77
N GLY A 164 1.73 3.70 -13.00
CA GLY A 164 2.89 2.83 -12.78
C GLY A 164 4.15 3.34 -13.51
N LYS A 165 5.31 3.15 -12.89
CA LYS A 165 6.61 3.56 -13.46
C LYS A 165 6.89 2.73 -14.72
N CYS A 166 7.44 3.36 -15.77
CA CYS A 166 7.99 2.59 -16.88
C CYS A 166 9.30 1.89 -16.44
N TYR A 167 9.65 0.79 -17.10
CA TYR A 167 10.80 -0.06 -16.71
C TYR A 167 12.12 0.73 -16.60
N TYR A 168 12.36 1.70 -17.48
CA TYR A 168 13.54 2.59 -17.44
C TYR A 168 13.54 3.50 -16.21
N GLU A 169 12.39 4.07 -15.85
CA GLU A 169 12.22 4.92 -14.68
C GLU A 169 12.39 4.13 -13.37
N TRP A 170 11.98 2.86 -13.37
CA TRP A 170 12.24 1.92 -12.28
C TRP A 170 13.73 1.58 -12.14
N GLN A 171 14.43 1.35 -13.25
CA GLN A 171 15.86 1.03 -13.28
C GLN A 171 16.74 2.21 -12.80
N GLN A 172 16.39 3.45 -13.17
CA GLN A 172 17.12 4.65 -12.72
C GLN A 172 16.90 4.97 -11.23
N ASP A 173 15.73 4.63 -10.68
CA ASP A 173 15.46 4.72 -9.24
C ASP A 173 16.31 3.71 -8.45
N LYS A 174 16.52 2.48 -8.97
CA LYS A 174 17.34 1.40 -8.33
C LYS A 174 18.82 1.78 -8.17
N PHE A 175 19.39 2.54 -9.11
CA PHE A 175 20.80 2.97 -9.05
C PHE A 175 21.04 4.31 -8.33
N GLY A 176 20.00 4.95 -7.77
CA GLY A 176 20.12 6.28 -7.15
C GLY A 176 20.47 7.42 -8.11
N LYS A 177 20.58 7.13 -9.42
CA LYS A 177 20.93 8.10 -10.48
C LYS A 177 19.73 8.92 -10.99
N SER A 178 18.51 8.50 -10.64
CA SER A 178 17.27 9.22 -10.93
C SER A 178 17.26 10.62 -10.31
N TRP A 179 16.87 11.63 -11.09
CA TRP A 179 16.69 13.00 -10.60
C TRP A 179 15.64 13.08 -9.49
N LYS A 180 14.68 12.13 -9.43
CA LYS A 180 13.72 12.01 -8.31
C LYS A 180 14.40 11.55 -7.02
N SER A 181 15.41 10.69 -7.08
CA SER A 181 16.19 10.29 -5.90
C SER A 181 17.03 11.45 -5.37
N LYS A 182 17.65 12.25 -6.25
CA LYS A 182 18.31 13.50 -5.85
C LYS A 182 17.33 14.49 -5.21
N LEU A 183 16.13 14.62 -5.79
CA LEU A 183 15.08 15.49 -5.25
C LEU A 183 14.62 15.05 -3.86
N ARG A 184 14.43 13.74 -3.64
CA ARG A 184 14.08 13.14 -2.35
C ARG A 184 15.14 13.46 -1.27
N TYR A 185 16.41 13.22 -1.59
CA TYR A 185 17.53 13.52 -0.68
C TYR A 185 17.53 14.98 -0.22
N VAL A 186 17.39 15.92 -1.16
CA VAL A 186 17.38 17.35 -0.80
C VAL A 186 16.14 17.73 0.01
N ILE A 187 14.97 17.15 -0.28
CA ILE A 187 13.77 17.35 0.54
C ILE A 187 14.01 16.85 1.96
N ASP A 188 14.57 15.64 2.12
CA ASP A 188 14.84 15.03 3.42
C ASP A 188 15.82 15.85 4.27
N GLU A 189 16.93 16.28 3.66
CA GLU A 189 17.91 17.17 4.32
C GLU A 189 17.27 18.50 4.75
N THR A 190 16.40 19.07 3.91
CA THR A 190 15.73 20.34 4.23
C THR A 190 14.75 20.17 5.37
N ILE A 191 13.99 19.06 5.41
CA ILE A 191 13.09 18.72 6.50
C ILE A 191 13.84 18.67 7.85
N MET A 192 15.03 18.05 7.88
CA MET A 192 15.85 17.97 9.11
C MET A 192 16.29 19.33 9.64
N GLN A 193 16.43 20.31 8.76
CA GLN A 193 16.92 21.64 9.09
C GLN A 193 15.78 22.64 9.38
N SER A 194 14.51 22.25 9.21
CA SER A 194 13.37 23.18 9.25
C SER A 194 12.66 23.19 10.61
N SER A 195 12.25 24.37 11.09
CA SER A 195 11.48 24.53 12.34
C SER A 195 9.98 24.27 12.19
N ASP A 196 9.45 24.58 11.02
CA ASP A 196 8.04 24.43 10.67
C ASP A 196 7.92 24.34 9.14
N PHE A 197 6.70 24.21 8.65
CA PHE A 197 6.46 24.02 7.22
C PHE A 197 6.78 25.28 6.38
N ASP A 198 6.60 26.47 6.94
CA ASP A 198 6.84 27.71 6.21
C ASP A 198 8.35 27.97 6.10
N ASP A 199 9.11 27.66 7.16
CA ASP A 199 10.57 27.63 7.15
C ASP A 199 11.11 26.58 6.15
N PHE A 200 10.48 25.40 6.07
CA PHE A 200 10.79 24.42 5.03
C PHE A 200 10.59 24.97 3.62
N LEU A 201 9.46 25.65 3.35
CA LEU A 201 9.19 26.24 2.04
C LEU A 201 10.21 27.33 1.68
N LYS A 202 10.70 28.09 2.66
CA LYS A 202 11.76 29.08 2.47
C LYS A 202 13.09 28.39 2.13
N LYS A 203 13.56 27.48 2.99
CA LYS A 203 14.85 26.78 2.84
C LYS A 203 14.94 25.96 1.57
N ILE A 204 13.84 25.30 1.16
CA ILE A 204 13.87 24.50 -0.06
C ILE A 204 13.97 25.35 -1.33
N ARG A 205 13.45 26.59 -1.31
CA ARG A 205 13.56 27.55 -2.42
C ARG A 205 14.94 28.20 -2.51
N GLU A 206 15.63 28.32 -1.39
CA GLU A 206 17.04 28.75 -1.32
C GLU A 206 17.97 27.68 -1.93
N LYS A 207 17.57 26.42 -1.87
CA LYS A 207 18.23 25.34 -2.63
C LYS A 207 17.87 25.45 -4.13
N ASN A 208 18.56 24.69 -4.98
CA ASN A 208 18.31 24.63 -6.43
C ASN A 208 16.96 23.95 -6.81
N ILE A 209 15.92 24.10 -5.97
CA ILE A 209 14.60 23.53 -6.14
C ILE A 209 13.55 24.64 -6.10
N GLU A 210 12.75 24.73 -7.14
CA GLU A 210 11.54 25.54 -7.15
C GLU A 210 10.39 24.74 -6.50
N CYS A 211 9.83 25.28 -5.41
CA CYS A 211 8.72 24.67 -4.67
C CYS A 211 7.46 25.53 -4.80
N VAL A 212 6.41 24.92 -5.36
CA VAL A 212 5.09 25.53 -5.53
C VAL A 212 4.12 24.87 -4.56
N TYR A 213 3.60 25.66 -3.61
CA TYR A 213 2.61 25.24 -2.62
C TYR A 213 1.28 25.95 -2.90
N THR A 214 0.23 25.16 -3.13
CA THR A 214 -1.14 25.64 -3.39
C THR A 214 -2.13 24.82 -2.56
N PRO A 215 -2.41 25.21 -1.30
CA PRO A 215 -3.20 24.40 -0.37
C PRO A 215 -4.66 24.22 -0.80
N GLN A 216 -5.22 25.15 -1.58
CA GLN A 216 -6.59 25.08 -2.09
C GLN A 216 -6.78 24.07 -3.23
N ASN A 217 -5.67 23.60 -3.83
CA ASN A 217 -5.72 22.67 -4.95
C ASN A 217 -5.59 21.22 -4.49
N HIS A 218 -6.16 20.30 -5.27
CA HIS A 218 -5.98 18.85 -5.07
C HIS A 218 -4.50 18.42 -5.11
N ILE A 219 -3.65 19.16 -5.83
CA ILE A 219 -2.19 18.99 -5.79
C ILE A 219 -1.62 20.09 -4.92
N LYS A 220 -1.38 19.77 -3.65
CA LYS A 220 -0.94 20.74 -2.66
C LYS A 220 0.49 21.22 -2.86
N ILE A 221 1.41 20.32 -3.18
CA ILE A 221 2.84 20.64 -3.31
C ILE A 221 3.48 20.02 -4.55
N LYS A 222 4.32 20.80 -5.24
CA LYS A 222 5.11 20.41 -6.40
C LYS A 222 6.54 20.93 -6.28
N PHE A 223 7.48 20.15 -6.81
CA PHE A 223 8.90 20.44 -6.78
C PHE A 223 9.52 20.34 -8.18
N HIS A 224 10.42 21.27 -8.50
CA HIS A 224 11.17 21.29 -9.76
C HIS A 224 12.64 21.58 -9.47
N ILE A 225 13.56 20.79 -10.01
CA ILE A 225 15.00 21.09 -9.93
C ILE A 225 15.34 22.13 -10.99
N LYS A 226 15.87 23.29 -10.58
CA LYS A 226 16.26 24.37 -11.51
C LYS A 226 17.28 23.82 -12.54
N GLY A 227 17.03 24.09 -13.81
CA GLY A 227 17.84 23.59 -14.93
C GLY A 227 17.43 22.20 -15.47
N HIS A 228 16.49 21.49 -14.82
CA HIS A 228 15.99 20.21 -15.33
C HIS A 228 14.72 20.39 -16.19
N LEU A 229 14.91 20.57 -17.50
CA LEU A 229 13.87 20.84 -18.47
C LEU A 229 13.57 19.61 -19.35
N LYS A 230 12.37 19.57 -19.95
CA LYS A 230 12.04 18.63 -21.03
C LYS A 230 12.85 18.99 -22.28
N LYS A 231 12.92 18.05 -23.25
CA LYS A 231 13.53 18.28 -24.57
C LYS A 231 12.96 19.52 -25.28
N ASP A 232 11.69 19.81 -25.01
CA ASP A 232 10.88 20.91 -25.49
C ASP A 232 10.95 22.18 -24.60
N GLY A 233 11.96 22.28 -23.71
CA GLY A 233 12.27 23.48 -22.91
C GLY A 233 11.35 23.74 -21.71
N ARG A 234 10.27 22.97 -21.55
CA ARG A 234 9.30 23.12 -20.45
C ARG A 234 9.86 22.56 -19.14
N LYS A 235 9.53 23.22 -18.01
CA LYS A 235 9.91 22.75 -16.66
C LYS A 235 9.29 21.39 -16.32
N ILE A 236 10.07 20.52 -15.67
CA ILE A 236 9.60 19.23 -15.15
C ILE A 236 9.29 19.39 -13.66
N TYR A 237 8.02 19.26 -13.30
CA TYR A 237 7.58 19.23 -11.91
C TYR A 237 7.28 17.79 -11.46
N SER A 238 7.71 17.44 -10.25
CA SER A 238 7.24 16.27 -9.53
C SER A 238 6.26 16.69 -8.44
N ARG A 239 5.12 16.00 -8.36
CA ARG A 239 4.16 16.21 -7.27
C ARG A 239 4.69 15.51 -6.02
N GLY A 240 4.46 16.07 -4.83
CA GLY A 240 4.87 15.44 -3.57
C GLY A 240 4.45 13.97 -3.49
N LYS A 241 3.14 13.71 -3.71
CA LYS A 241 2.56 12.37 -3.76
C LYS A 241 3.19 11.42 -4.79
N THR A 242 3.76 11.94 -5.89
CA THR A 242 4.42 11.15 -6.95
C THR A 242 5.88 10.84 -6.62
N LEU A 243 6.50 11.60 -5.70
CA LEU A 243 7.84 11.27 -5.16
C LEU A 243 7.78 10.16 -4.11
N GLY A 244 6.59 9.93 -3.56
CA GLY A 244 6.28 8.93 -2.54
C GLY A 244 5.40 9.55 -1.44
N TRP A 245 4.70 8.71 -0.69
CA TRP A 245 3.80 9.17 0.38
C TRP A 245 4.49 10.09 1.40
N TYR A 246 5.76 9.83 1.73
CA TYR A 246 6.58 10.62 2.66
C TYR A 246 6.90 12.05 2.20
N TYR A 247 6.64 12.39 0.93
CA TYR A 247 6.92 13.69 0.32
C TYR A 247 5.65 14.46 -0.03
N ASP A 248 4.48 13.95 0.36
CA ASP A 248 3.24 14.72 0.31
C ASP A 248 3.18 15.71 1.48
N GLU A 249 2.45 16.81 1.31
CA GLU A 249 2.47 17.93 2.26
C GLU A 249 2.15 17.52 3.71
N PRO A 250 1.11 16.71 4.00
CA PRO A 250 0.83 16.31 5.37
C PRO A 250 1.96 15.50 6.02
N GLN A 251 2.72 14.74 5.23
CA GLN A 251 3.84 13.95 5.77
C GLN A 251 5.10 14.79 5.93
N ILE A 252 5.35 15.76 5.05
CA ILE A 252 6.43 16.73 5.24
C ILE A 252 6.22 17.50 6.55
N ARG A 253 5.00 18.00 6.80
CA ARG A 253 4.65 18.66 8.07
C ARG A 253 4.95 17.77 9.28
N ARG A 254 4.43 16.54 9.26
CA ARG A 254 4.64 15.56 10.33
C ARG A 254 6.11 15.25 10.58
N ARG A 255 6.92 15.16 9.52
CA ARG A 255 8.35 14.87 9.65
C ARG A 255 9.11 16.07 10.21
N ILE A 256 8.76 17.29 9.81
CA ILE A 256 9.32 18.51 10.41
C ILE A 256 8.97 18.58 11.90
N GLU A 257 7.71 18.37 12.25
CA GLU A 257 7.26 18.30 13.65
C GLU A 257 8.05 17.23 14.43
N GLN A 258 8.27 16.06 13.85
CA GLN A 258 9.07 14.98 14.46
C GLN A 258 10.54 15.36 14.66
N TYR A 259 11.17 16.04 13.70
CA TYR A 259 12.55 16.51 13.88
C TYR A 259 12.67 17.63 14.91
N ASN A 260 11.64 18.47 15.06
CA ASN A 260 11.63 19.50 16.10
C ASN A 260 11.33 18.93 17.48
N LEU A 261 10.49 17.88 17.59
CA LEU A 261 10.34 17.10 18.81
C LEU A 261 11.69 16.51 19.25
N LEU A 262 12.44 15.93 18.31
CA LEU A 262 13.78 15.39 18.59
C LEU A 262 14.80 16.45 19.01
N LYS A 263 14.72 17.65 18.44
CA LYS A 263 15.71 18.70 18.66
C LYS A 263 15.42 19.53 19.91
N ASN A 264 14.14 19.76 20.20
CA ASN A 264 13.67 20.75 21.16
C ASN A 264 12.60 20.22 22.14
N GLY A 265 12.14 18.96 22.03
CA GLY A 265 11.11 18.39 22.90
C GLY A 265 9.66 18.81 22.60
N ILE A 266 9.39 19.56 21.51
CA ILE A 266 8.05 20.10 21.21
C ILE A 266 7.45 19.42 19.97
N SER A 267 6.30 18.76 20.12
CA SER A 267 5.47 18.22 19.03
C SER A 267 4.49 19.30 18.53
N GLY A 268 4.41 19.53 17.22
CA GLY A 268 3.42 20.43 16.61
C GLY A 268 1.99 19.86 16.52
N ARG A 269 1.76 18.63 16.98
CA ARG A 269 0.41 18.05 17.11
C ARG A 269 -0.14 18.28 18.50
N THR A 270 -1.31 18.88 18.57
CA THR A 270 -2.16 18.83 19.75
C THR A 270 -3.01 17.56 19.70
N TYR A 271 -2.79 16.64 20.63
CA TYR A 271 -3.75 15.57 20.87
C TYR A 271 -4.98 16.17 21.55
N ARG A 272 -6.18 15.84 21.06
CA ARG A 272 -7.40 16.20 21.79
C ARG A 272 -7.45 15.35 23.06
N THR A 273 -7.12 15.95 24.20
CA THR A 273 -7.23 15.29 25.49
C THR A 273 -8.67 15.41 25.99
N LYS A 274 -8.94 14.75 27.12
CA LYS A 274 -10.20 14.88 27.85
C LYS A 274 -10.15 15.93 28.96
N ILE A 275 -9.04 16.67 29.07
CA ILE A 275 -8.92 17.76 30.03
C ILE A 275 -9.87 18.88 29.62
N ILE A 276 -10.73 19.27 30.54
CA ILE A 276 -11.67 20.38 30.41
C ILE A 276 -10.95 21.65 30.86
N ASP A 277 -10.92 22.64 29.98
CA ASP A 277 -10.43 23.98 30.30
C ASP A 277 -11.45 24.71 31.19
N THR A 278 -11.18 24.75 32.49
CA THR A 278 -12.02 25.43 33.49
C THR A 278 -11.75 26.93 33.59
N SER A 279 -10.85 27.48 32.77
CA SER A 279 -10.53 28.92 32.80
C SER A 279 -11.63 29.80 32.19
N GLN A 280 -12.60 29.21 31.48
CA GLN A 280 -13.69 29.94 30.84
C GLN A 280 -14.72 30.47 31.86
N GLU A 281 -15.32 31.63 31.56
CA GLU A 281 -16.27 32.33 32.44
C GLU A 281 -17.47 31.47 32.88
N VAL A 282 -17.96 30.59 32.02
CA VAL A 282 -19.07 29.68 32.31
C VAL A 282 -18.78 28.73 33.49
N PHE A 283 -17.52 28.35 33.69
CA PHE A 283 -17.12 27.53 34.84
C PHE A 283 -16.95 28.38 36.11
N GLN A 284 -16.52 29.63 35.98
CA GLN A 284 -16.34 30.53 37.13
C GLN A 284 -17.68 30.98 37.74
N THR A 285 -18.72 31.13 36.90
CA THR A 285 -20.06 31.54 37.34
C THR A 285 -20.89 30.40 37.97
N SER A 286 -20.57 29.14 37.66
CA SER A 286 -21.35 27.97 38.11
C SER A 286 -20.51 27.01 38.94
N LYS A 287 -20.63 27.10 40.27
CA LYS A 287 -19.91 26.23 41.21
C LYS A 287 -20.14 24.74 40.97
N GLY A 288 -21.36 24.35 40.59
CA GLY A 288 -21.69 22.94 40.30
C GLY A 288 -21.03 22.43 39.01
N LEU A 289 -20.99 23.26 37.97
CA LEU A 289 -20.36 22.91 36.70
C LEU A 289 -18.82 22.85 36.84
N LEU A 290 -18.23 23.79 37.60
CA LEU A 290 -16.82 23.77 37.95
C LEU A 290 -16.45 22.50 38.70
N HIS A 291 -17.20 22.17 39.76
CA HIS A 291 -16.94 20.97 40.55
C HIS A 291 -17.02 19.68 39.72
N TRP A 292 -17.98 19.58 38.81
CA TRP A 292 -18.08 18.46 37.88
C TRP A 292 -16.86 18.40 36.93
N ALA A 293 -16.46 19.52 36.35
CA ALA A 293 -15.31 19.59 35.45
C ALA A 293 -14.00 19.23 36.17
N ASP A 294 -13.83 19.68 37.42
CA ASP A 294 -12.68 19.34 38.26
C ASP A 294 -12.65 17.85 38.59
N LEU A 295 -13.80 17.24 38.91
CA LEU A 295 -13.90 15.79 39.14
C LEU A 295 -13.54 14.98 37.88
N GLU A 296 -13.98 15.41 36.70
CA GLU A 296 -13.62 14.75 35.44
C GLU A 296 -12.13 14.93 35.12
N ASN A 297 -11.59 16.13 35.31
CA ASN A 297 -10.15 16.38 35.18
C ASN A 297 -9.34 15.52 36.15
N MET A 298 -9.75 15.39 37.41
CA MET A 298 -9.09 14.52 38.39
C MET A 298 -9.11 13.04 37.99
N LYS A 299 -10.20 12.55 37.40
CA LYS A 299 -10.26 11.16 36.88
C LYS A 299 -9.26 10.95 35.74
N GLU A 300 -9.15 11.91 34.83
CA GLU A 300 -8.18 11.84 33.72
C GLU A 300 -6.74 11.97 34.21
N VAL A 301 -6.46 12.87 35.16
CA VAL A 301 -5.15 12.99 35.82
C VAL A 301 -4.81 11.72 36.60
N SER A 302 -5.77 11.09 37.27
CA SER A 302 -5.54 9.80 37.95
C SER A 302 -5.12 8.69 36.98
N LYS A 303 -5.76 8.59 35.81
CA LYS A 303 -5.36 7.64 34.76
C LYS A 303 -3.95 7.92 34.25
N LEU A 304 -3.63 9.20 34.08
CA LEU A 304 -2.29 9.65 33.68
C LEU A 304 -1.24 9.30 34.75
N ILE A 305 -1.52 9.53 36.03
CA ILE A 305 -0.62 9.15 37.13
C ILE A 305 -0.40 7.64 37.14
N ASN A 306 -1.44 6.84 36.93
CA ASN A 306 -1.31 5.39 36.82
C ASN A 306 -0.41 5.00 35.63
N PHE A 307 -0.56 5.65 34.48
CA PHE A 307 0.31 5.46 33.32
C PHE A 307 1.77 5.80 33.66
N LEU A 308 2.04 7.00 34.18
CA LEU A 308 3.38 7.43 34.57
C LEU A 308 4.01 6.47 35.59
N THR A 309 3.24 6.05 36.59
CA THR A 309 3.67 5.07 37.61
C THR A 309 4.00 3.72 37.00
N THR A 310 3.18 3.21 36.08
CA THR A 310 3.40 1.93 35.39
C THR A 310 4.67 1.97 34.54
N HIS A 311 5.03 3.13 34.00
CA HIS A 311 6.24 3.35 33.22
C HIS A 311 7.45 3.84 34.04
N ASN A 312 7.34 3.91 35.38
CA ASN A 312 8.37 4.46 36.27
C ASN A 312 8.83 5.88 35.89
N LEU A 313 7.89 6.72 35.46
CA LEU A 313 8.12 8.11 35.08
C LEU A 313 7.69 9.01 36.24
N SER A 314 8.61 9.81 36.77
CA SER A 314 8.40 10.66 37.94
C SER A 314 8.48 12.16 37.63
N SER A 315 8.91 12.53 36.42
CA SER A 315 9.00 13.92 35.97
C SER A 315 8.65 14.11 34.49
N GLU A 316 8.30 15.34 34.12
CA GLU A 316 8.09 15.75 32.72
C GLU A 316 9.37 15.53 31.88
N GLN A 317 10.55 15.80 32.46
CA GLN A 317 11.83 15.56 31.80
C GLN A 317 12.07 14.08 31.50
N GLU A 318 11.68 13.18 32.42
CA GLU A 318 11.76 11.73 32.20
C GLU A 318 10.76 11.27 31.13
N LEU A 319 9.57 11.86 31.09
CA LEU A 319 8.57 11.59 30.05
C LEU A 319 9.08 12.00 28.67
N ASP A 320 9.69 13.17 28.53
CA ASP A 320 10.28 13.66 27.28
C ASP A 320 11.49 12.82 26.84
N ALA A 321 12.35 12.44 27.79
CA ALA A 321 13.47 11.54 27.55
C ALA A 321 12.99 10.16 27.07
N THR A 322 11.89 9.66 27.64
CA THR A 322 11.27 8.38 27.27
C THR A 322 10.63 8.45 25.90
N ALA A 323 9.90 9.53 25.58
CA ALA A 323 9.38 9.81 24.24
C ALA A 323 10.50 9.77 23.19
N THR A 324 11.61 10.45 23.48
CA THR A 324 12.80 10.50 22.62
C THR A 324 13.43 9.12 22.45
N ALA A 325 13.60 8.37 23.53
CA ALA A 325 14.19 7.03 23.51
C ALA A 325 13.32 6.03 22.73
N THR A 326 12.01 5.99 23.00
CA THR A 326 11.05 5.10 22.32
C THR A 326 10.93 5.46 20.83
N TYR A 327 11.02 6.74 20.48
CA TYR A 327 11.09 7.17 19.09
C TYR A 327 12.40 6.73 18.40
N ASN A 328 13.56 6.83 19.07
CA ASN A 328 14.83 6.34 18.52
C ASN A 328 14.80 4.83 18.28
N LYS A 329 14.21 4.06 19.20
CA LYS A 329 13.93 2.63 19.00
C LYS A 329 13.10 2.42 17.73
N ARG A 330 12.03 3.19 17.53
CA ARG A 330 11.21 3.15 16.31
C ARG A 330 12.03 3.40 15.04
N MET A 331 12.88 4.42 15.02
CA MET A 331 13.71 4.73 13.86
C MET A 331 14.66 3.60 13.50
N ILE A 332 15.37 3.06 14.49
CA ILE A 332 16.28 1.93 14.31
C ILE A 332 15.51 0.71 13.80
N LEU A 333 14.33 0.46 14.36
CA LEU A 333 13.48 -0.67 13.98
C LEU A 333 12.99 -0.55 12.53
N VAL A 334 12.55 0.64 12.11
CA VAL A 334 12.15 0.91 10.72
C VAL A 334 13.32 0.72 9.75
N ALA A 335 14.52 1.17 10.11
CA ALA A 335 15.71 0.96 9.29
C ALA A 335 16.02 -0.54 9.12
N LYS A 336 15.91 -1.33 10.20
CA LYS A 336 16.06 -2.79 10.14
C LYS A 336 14.98 -3.46 9.30
N LEU A 337 13.70 -3.07 9.46
CA LEU A 337 12.57 -3.57 8.67
C LEU A 337 12.77 -3.32 7.16
N ASN A 338 13.28 -2.15 6.79
CA ASN A 338 13.59 -1.82 5.40
C ASN A 338 14.72 -2.68 4.85
N LYS A 339 15.78 -2.91 5.66
CA LYS A 339 16.88 -3.80 5.29
C LYS A 339 16.40 -5.23 5.07
N LEU A 340 15.55 -5.75 5.97
CA LEU A 340 14.94 -7.07 5.81
C LEU A 340 14.07 -7.14 4.56
N GLN A 341 13.26 -6.10 4.29
CA GLN A 341 12.43 -6.05 3.09
C GLN A 341 13.28 -6.10 1.83
N GLN A 342 14.40 -5.36 1.78
CA GLN A 342 15.33 -5.40 0.66
C GLN A 342 15.88 -6.82 0.46
N GLN A 343 16.33 -7.48 1.53
CA GLN A 343 16.84 -8.86 1.45
C GLN A 343 15.77 -9.86 0.97
N ILE A 344 14.51 -9.69 1.40
CA ILE A 344 13.38 -10.52 0.93
C ILE A 344 13.14 -10.31 -0.57
N ASP A 345 13.15 -9.05 -1.02
CA ASP A 345 12.95 -8.69 -2.43
C ASP A 345 14.09 -9.19 -3.31
N ASP A 346 15.33 -9.06 -2.87
CA ASP A 346 16.52 -9.57 -3.56
C ASP A 346 16.42 -11.09 -3.72
N LYS A 347 16.13 -11.83 -2.65
CA LYS A 347 15.94 -13.28 -2.73
C LYS A 347 14.76 -13.67 -3.63
N ARG A 348 13.66 -12.91 -3.61
CA ARG A 348 12.53 -13.13 -4.51
C ARG A 348 12.93 -12.99 -5.98
N GLU A 349 13.73 -11.97 -6.31
CA GLU A 349 14.26 -11.76 -7.67
C GLU A 349 15.11 -12.96 -8.11
N ILE A 350 16.02 -13.43 -7.25
CA ILE A 350 16.88 -14.58 -7.54
C ILE A 350 16.06 -15.86 -7.73
N ILE A 351 15.12 -16.16 -6.82
CA ILE A 351 14.25 -17.33 -6.94
C ILE A 351 13.44 -17.28 -8.24
N GLY A 352 12.92 -16.10 -8.59
CA GLY A 352 12.20 -15.89 -9.86
C GLY A 352 13.05 -16.20 -11.09
N LEU A 353 14.31 -15.76 -11.11
CA LEU A 353 15.26 -16.07 -12.18
C LEU A 353 15.54 -17.58 -12.27
N LEU A 354 15.79 -18.24 -11.13
CA LEU A 354 16.06 -19.68 -11.08
C LEU A 354 14.85 -20.53 -11.52
N ARG A 355 13.63 -20.15 -11.12
CA ARG A 355 12.40 -20.81 -11.58
C ARG A 355 12.19 -20.62 -13.08
N GLY A 356 12.42 -19.41 -13.58
CA GLY A 356 12.38 -19.12 -15.02
C GLY A 356 13.40 -19.94 -15.80
N TYR A 357 14.63 -20.03 -15.31
CA TYR A 357 15.68 -20.88 -15.89
C TYR A 357 15.24 -22.33 -15.95
N LYS A 358 14.75 -22.90 -14.83
CA LYS A 358 14.25 -24.28 -14.78
C LYS A 358 13.06 -24.51 -15.73
N LYS A 359 12.18 -23.53 -15.89
CA LYS A 359 10.99 -23.59 -16.78
C LYS A 359 11.37 -23.59 -18.26
N TYR A 360 12.27 -22.71 -18.68
CA TYR A 360 12.58 -22.52 -20.10
C TYR A 360 13.78 -23.33 -20.60
N LYS A 361 14.62 -23.86 -19.70
CA LYS A 361 15.78 -24.67 -20.06
C LYS A 361 15.45 -25.88 -20.96
N PRO A 362 14.43 -26.72 -20.68
CA PRO A 362 14.12 -27.86 -21.54
C PRO A 362 13.77 -27.44 -22.97
N ILE A 363 12.99 -26.36 -23.13
CA ILE A 363 12.60 -25.82 -24.44
C ILE A 363 13.83 -25.33 -25.22
N TYR A 364 14.77 -24.69 -24.54
CA TYR A 364 16.02 -24.23 -25.15
C TYR A 364 16.96 -25.40 -25.51
N ASP A 365 17.04 -26.43 -24.67
CA ASP A 365 17.83 -27.64 -24.93
C ASP A 365 17.27 -28.37 -26.18
N GLU A 366 15.95 -28.49 -26.31
CA GLU A 366 15.28 -29.02 -27.50
C GLU A 366 15.55 -28.15 -28.75
N TYR A 367 15.51 -26.82 -28.62
CA TYR A 367 15.88 -25.91 -29.70
C TYR A 367 17.33 -26.14 -30.16
N ALA A 368 18.27 -26.28 -29.22
CA ALA A 368 19.68 -26.50 -29.50
C ALA A 368 19.94 -27.81 -30.26
N GLN A 369 19.16 -28.85 -29.96
CA GLN A 369 19.22 -30.17 -30.56
C GLN A 369 18.35 -30.32 -31.82
N SER A 370 17.44 -29.37 -32.10
CA SER A 370 16.50 -29.48 -33.22
C SER A 370 17.19 -29.47 -34.58
N LYS A 371 16.73 -30.33 -35.49
CA LYS A 371 17.21 -30.39 -36.89
C LYS A 371 16.79 -29.15 -37.70
N ASN A 372 15.64 -28.55 -37.38
CA ASN A 372 15.13 -27.34 -38.05
C ASN A 372 15.00 -26.18 -37.06
N LYS A 373 16.15 -25.62 -36.66
CA LYS A 373 16.27 -24.53 -35.69
C LYS A 373 15.44 -23.30 -36.05
N ARG A 374 15.31 -22.97 -37.33
CA ARG A 374 14.61 -21.77 -37.81
C ARG A 374 13.11 -21.85 -37.54
N ARG A 375 12.49 -23.00 -37.81
CA ARG A 375 11.07 -23.24 -37.52
C ARG A 375 10.82 -23.33 -36.02
N TYR A 376 11.64 -24.12 -35.31
CA TYR A 376 11.51 -24.27 -33.85
C TYR A 376 11.64 -22.94 -33.10
N LYS A 377 12.59 -22.08 -33.52
CA LYS A 377 12.75 -20.73 -32.97
C LYS A 377 11.53 -19.85 -33.21
N LYS A 378 10.89 -19.96 -34.37
CA LYS A 378 9.68 -19.19 -34.68
C LYS A 378 8.50 -19.61 -33.80
N ASP A 379 8.32 -20.92 -33.63
CA ASP A 379 7.21 -21.50 -32.86
C ASP A 379 7.39 -21.30 -31.34
N ASN A 380 8.63 -21.18 -30.85
CA ASN A 380 8.97 -21.00 -29.43
C ASN A 380 9.70 -19.69 -29.12
N ALA A 381 9.54 -18.66 -29.96
CA ALA A 381 10.35 -17.44 -29.93
C ALA A 381 10.40 -16.79 -28.53
N PHE A 382 9.23 -16.68 -27.89
CA PHE A 382 9.10 -16.09 -26.56
C PHE A 382 9.88 -16.87 -25.48
N ALA A 383 9.76 -18.21 -25.47
CA ALA A 383 10.42 -19.05 -24.48
C ALA A 383 11.95 -19.00 -24.62
N ILE A 384 12.44 -18.99 -25.86
CA ILE A 384 13.87 -18.91 -26.18
C ILE A 384 14.43 -17.53 -25.79
N GLU A 385 13.76 -16.43 -26.16
CA GLU A 385 14.18 -15.08 -25.79
C GLU A 385 14.18 -14.89 -24.26
N LYS A 386 13.18 -15.45 -23.56
CA LYS A 386 13.15 -15.44 -22.10
C LYS A 386 14.30 -16.23 -21.49
N TYR A 387 14.61 -17.41 -22.01
CA TYR A 387 15.75 -18.19 -21.54
C TYR A 387 17.07 -17.44 -21.73
N GLU A 388 17.32 -16.91 -22.94
CA GLU A 388 18.54 -16.16 -23.27
C GLU A 388 18.71 -14.95 -22.32
N SER A 389 17.65 -14.18 -22.09
CA SER A 389 17.66 -13.04 -21.16
C SER A 389 17.87 -13.45 -19.69
N ILE A 390 17.33 -14.59 -19.25
CA ILE A 390 17.54 -15.10 -17.90
C ILE A 390 18.99 -15.55 -17.71
N VAL A 391 19.56 -16.25 -18.69
CA VAL A 391 20.96 -16.72 -18.65
C VAL A 391 21.92 -15.53 -18.61
N GLU A 392 21.70 -14.50 -19.43
CA GLU A 392 22.49 -13.28 -19.41
C GLU A 392 22.54 -12.66 -18.00
N LYS A 393 21.36 -12.50 -17.36
CA LYS A 393 21.26 -11.99 -15.99
C LYS A 393 21.87 -12.90 -14.94
N MET A 394 21.75 -14.22 -15.09
CA MET A 394 22.34 -15.18 -14.17
C MET A 394 23.88 -15.15 -14.24
N ILE A 395 24.45 -15.00 -15.44
CA ILE A 395 25.90 -14.86 -15.63
C ILE A 395 26.39 -13.55 -15.00
N GLU A 396 25.67 -12.45 -15.18
CA GLU A 396 26.00 -11.16 -14.57
C GLU A 396 25.97 -11.23 -13.02
N MET A 397 24.97 -11.91 -12.45
CA MET A 397 24.77 -11.95 -11.00
C MET A 397 25.61 -13.00 -10.26
N PHE A 398 25.87 -14.16 -10.88
CA PHE A 398 26.48 -15.30 -10.18
C PHE A 398 27.68 -15.93 -10.92
N GLY A 399 28.00 -15.46 -12.13
CA GLY A 399 29.02 -16.10 -12.96
C GLY A 399 28.64 -17.53 -13.32
N LYS A 400 29.48 -18.50 -12.92
CA LYS A 400 29.28 -19.94 -13.24
C LYS A 400 28.57 -20.74 -12.14
N THR A 401 28.42 -20.20 -10.94
CA THR A 401 27.83 -20.92 -9.81
C THR A 401 26.34 -20.62 -9.72
N ILE A 402 25.50 -21.66 -9.76
CA ILE A 402 24.04 -21.49 -9.67
C ILE A 402 23.61 -21.72 -8.21
N PRO A 403 23.00 -20.72 -7.54
CA PRO A 403 22.51 -20.89 -6.18
C PRO A 403 21.43 -21.98 -6.07
N ASN A 404 21.39 -22.68 -4.94
CA ASN A 404 20.35 -23.67 -4.67
C ASN A 404 19.01 -22.98 -4.36
N ILE A 405 18.00 -23.22 -5.20
CA ILE A 405 16.67 -22.61 -5.07
C ILE A 405 15.97 -22.95 -3.75
N SER A 406 16.09 -24.20 -3.26
CA SER A 406 15.43 -24.62 -2.02
C SER A 406 16.03 -23.92 -0.80
N ASN A 407 17.35 -23.72 -0.78
CA ASN A 407 18.01 -22.95 0.27
C ASN A 407 17.57 -21.48 0.25
N LEU A 408 17.49 -20.85 -0.93
CA LEU A 408 17.02 -19.48 -1.07
C LEU A 408 15.57 -19.29 -0.64
N GLU A 409 14.70 -20.27 -0.94
CA GLU A 409 13.31 -20.28 -0.49
C GLU A 409 13.21 -20.37 1.03
N ARG A 410 14.01 -21.25 1.66
CA ARG A 410 14.08 -21.37 3.12
C ARG A 410 14.59 -20.08 3.77
N GLU A 411 15.66 -19.50 3.23
CA GLU A 411 16.21 -18.23 3.72
C GLU A 411 15.22 -17.07 3.56
N ARG A 412 14.52 -17.00 2.42
CA ARG A 412 13.48 -15.97 2.20
C ARG A 412 12.33 -16.14 3.18
N ALA A 413 11.88 -17.36 3.43
CA ALA A 413 10.82 -17.64 4.40
C ALA A 413 11.25 -17.22 5.82
N ALA A 414 12.49 -17.53 6.23
CA ALA A 414 13.03 -17.10 7.51
C ALA A 414 13.09 -15.57 7.65
N LEU A 415 13.49 -14.84 6.61
CA LEU A 415 13.50 -13.37 6.61
C LEU A 415 12.08 -12.78 6.70
N ILE A 416 11.10 -13.40 6.03
CA ILE A 416 9.69 -12.99 6.12
C ILE A 416 9.18 -13.15 7.55
N GLU A 417 9.48 -14.28 8.19
CA GLU A 417 9.08 -14.53 9.58
C GLU A 417 9.76 -13.55 10.55
N GLN A 418 11.07 -13.31 10.37
CA GLN A 418 11.78 -12.29 11.15
C GLN A 418 11.16 -10.90 10.97
N ARG A 419 10.81 -10.52 9.74
CA ARG A 419 10.16 -9.24 9.46
C ARG A 419 8.78 -9.16 10.11
N LYS A 420 8.02 -10.26 10.15
CA LYS A 420 6.71 -10.33 10.82
C LYS A 420 6.85 -10.08 12.32
N GLN A 421 7.80 -10.74 12.98
CA GLN A 421 8.09 -10.53 14.40
C GLN A 421 8.48 -9.08 14.70
N MET A 422 9.36 -8.49 13.88
CA MET A 422 9.76 -7.09 14.03
C MET A 422 8.62 -6.09 13.74
N ASN A 423 7.64 -6.47 12.93
CA ASN A 423 6.46 -5.66 12.69
C ASN A 423 5.53 -5.62 13.90
N GLU A 424 5.45 -6.69 14.69
CA GLU A 424 4.71 -6.68 15.96
C GLU A 424 5.40 -5.78 17.00
N GLU A 425 6.72 -5.82 17.08
CA GLU A 425 7.50 -4.87 17.90
C GLU A 425 7.25 -3.42 17.45
N TYR A 426 7.16 -3.17 16.13
CA TYR A 426 6.86 -1.85 15.59
C TYR A 426 5.47 -1.36 15.99
N LYS A 427 4.46 -2.23 15.96
CA LYS A 427 3.10 -1.88 16.41
C LYS A 427 3.09 -1.52 17.90
N SER A 428 3.77 -2.30 18.73
CA SER A 428 3.90 -2.04 20.16
C SER A 428 4.52 -0.67 20.43
N ILE A 429 5.65 -0.36 19.78
CA ILE A 429 6.33 0.94 19.91
C ILE A 429 5.44 2.11 19.43
N VAL A 430 4.63 1.91 18.39
CA VAL A 430 3.70 2.93 17.90
C VAL A 430 2.57 3.20 18.90
N GLU A 431 2.05 2.17 19.57
CA GLU A 431 1.03 2.36 20.61
C GLU A 431 1.63 3.02 21.85
N GLU A 432 2.83 2.61 22.28
CA GLU A 432 3.56 3.23 23.39
C GLU A 432 3.79 4.73 23.14
N LEU A 433 4.26 5.12 21.94
CA LEU A 433 4.44 6.52 21.57
C LEU A 433 3.14 7.33 21.63
N LYS A 434 2.03 6.71 21.22
CA LYS A 434 0.72 7.37 21.25
C LYS A 434 0.26 7.63 22.68
N GLU A 435 0.50 6.69 23.60
CA GLU A 435 0.21 6.86 25.02
C GLU A 435 1.10 7.94 25.65
N ILE A 436 2.40 7.93 25.35
CA ILE A 436 3.35 8.96 25.81
C ILE A 436 2.95 10.35 25.31
N GLU A 437 2.63 10.52 24.03
CA GLU A 437 2.23 11.81 23.47
C GLU A 437 0.88 12.31 24.03
N TYR A 438 -0.05 11.39 24.31
CA TYR A 438 -1.29 11.71 25.01
C TYR A 438 -1.03 12.20 26.44
N ALA A 439 -0.10 11.54 27.15
CA ALA A 439 0.31 11.92 28.49
C ALA A 439 0.94 13.32 28.51
N GLN A 440 1.90 13.59 27.63
CA GLN A 440 2.54 14.91 27.48
C GLN A 440 1.51 16.02 27.22
N THR A 441 0.55 15.77 26.31
CA THR A 441 -0.47 16.78 25.99
C THR A 441 -1.41 17.02 27.16
N SER A 442 -1.82 15.96 27.86
CA SER A 442 -2.74 16.05 29.01
C SER A 442 -2.12 16.78 30.19
N ILE A 443 -0.83 16.53 30.49
CA ILE A 443 -0.08 17.27 31.52
C ILE A 443 -0.05 18.76 31.18
N ASN A 444 0.33 19.08 29.94
CA ASN A 444 0.44 20.47 29.48
C ASN A 444 -0.89 21.22 29.54
N GLU A 445 -1.99 20.61 29.12
CA GLU A 445 -3.32 21.22 29.18
C GLU A 445 -3.78 21.41 30.63
N TYR A 446 -3.60 20.42 31.49
CA TYR A 446 -3.96 20.52 32.91
C TYR A 446 -3.17 21.61 33.65
N MET A 447 -1.85 21.68 33.42
CA MET A 447 -0.98 22.69 34.02
C MET A 447 -1.34 24.11 33.56
N LYS A 448 -1.77 24.28 32.30
CA LYS A 448 -2.29 25.57 31.79
C LYS A 448 -3.58 25.98 32.48
N THR A 449 -4.50 25.04 32.72
CA THR A 449 -5.75 25.33 33.42
C THR A 449 -5.48 25.77 34.86
N ILE A 450 -4.58 25.09 35.58
CA ILE A 450 -4.19 25.47 36.95
C ILE A 450 -3.54 26.86 36.99
N SER A 451 -2.60 27.14 36.08
CA SER A 451 -1.90 28.43 36.07
C SER A 451 -2.84 29.59 35.71
N ALA A 452 -3.75 29.39 34.76
CA ALA A 452 -4.76 30.38 34.41
C ALA A 452 -5.72 30.69 35.57
N ASN A 453 -6.11 29.68 36.35
CA ASN A 453 -6.98 29.87 37.51
C ASN A 453 -6.26 30.62 38.65
N LYS A 454 -4.99 30.30 38.93
CA LYS A 454 -4.18 31.01 39.95
C LYS A 454 -3.96 32.49 39.61
N SER A 455 -3.73 32.81 38.34
CA SER A 455 -3.56 34.21 37.91
C SER A 455 -4.84 35.03 38.11
N LYS A 456 -6.02 34.42 37.93
CA LYS A 456 -7.31 35.09 38.16
C LYS A 456 -7.63 35.29 39.63
N GLU A 457 -7.27 34.33 40.50
CA GLU A 457 -7.43 34.49 41.95
C GLU A 457 -6.59 35.66 42.47
N ASN A 458 -5.35 35.81 41.98
CA ASN A 458 -4.44 36.91 42.33
C ASN A 458 -4.83 38.28 41.74
N GLU A 459 -5.71 38.35 40.73
CA GLU A 459 -6.26 39.62 40.20
C GLU A 459 -7.50 40.09 40.96
N ILE A 460 -8.09 39.23 41.79
CA ILE A 460 -9.32 39.50 42.56
C ILE A 460 -9.01 39.84 44.03
N GLU A 461 -7.85 39.41 44.55
CA GLU A 461 -7.24 39.90 45.80
C GLU A 461 -6.52 41.25 45.60
#